data_AF-A0A9D2XBJ7-F1
#
_entry.id   AF-A0A9D2XBJ7-F1
#
_cell.length_a   1.000
_cell.length_b   1.000
_cell.length_c   1.000
_cell.angle_alpha   90.00
_cell.angle_beta   90.00
_cell.angle_gamma   90.00
#
_symmetry.space_group_name_H-M   'P 1'
#
loop_
_entity.id
_entity.type
_entity.pdbx_description
1 polymer ?
#
loop_
_entity_poly.entity_id
_entity_poly.type
_entity_poly.pdbx_seq_one_letter_code
_entity_poly.pdbx_strand_id
1 'polypeptide(L)'
;MSAEVAIQKFSFPFKCSVHLSPQEKVTQKECVQVKEPKPTESKQNVNLVKLSPARVVGENQTHGSAKPPPGVDKADTQPTICTDESLTAVVLKQNNSLKGEKEDQHLAVQKASVGNAIAAVKKGLMKTDARGQKRDQQNTRLGQRVPPLAAAVGKRRHRKDLFTSPEVFHRLDSQVIRTGVELKENCVYDVKTIVQSITEGARTELERLRSIWVWLCHNIEYDVSGYLGHSEKLSSPEEVIAAGRGVCCSYSNLCTQMCREMDIECQEVPGYSKGVGYRQGQSLREVKSDHLWNAVLLEGQWFLLDACWGAGQVDLDNKSFVKRFDDFYFLTDPEEFIDSHFPDEERWQLLDMPIPLEEFEGRVFKTSSFFTMGLRLIKPHHFHILTDDGEANVSLGFTKPTIFTYEITQHKDLLHCGASELKEASSSSFGLLTVSLRSMKLQLLPPASGLYDVKLFARPETATTPLVWVCSFT
;
A
#
# COMPACT_ATOMS: atom_id res chain seq x y z
N MET A 1 -28.67 -2.15 -26.51
CA MET A 1 -29.29 -0.92 -25.99
C MET A 1 -28.23 -0.14 -25.24
N SER A 2 -28.26 1.18 -25.46
CA SER A 2 -27.20 2.17 -25.24
C SER A 2 -26.73 2.32 -23.79
N ALA A 3 -25.49 2.78 -23.66
CA ALA A 3 -24.97 3.45 -22.48
C ALA A 3 -25.85 4.67 -22.15
N GLU A 4 -26.35 4.70 -20.91
CA GLU A 4 -26.82 5.86 -20.11
C GLU A 4 -27.89 5.39 -19.11
N VAL A 5 -27.46 4.75 -18.01
CA VAL A 5 -28.06 4.92 -16.66
C VAL A 5 -26.97 4.61 -15.63
N ALA A 6 -26.08 5.58 -15.41
CA ALA A 6 -25.31 5.67 -14.19
C ALA A 6 -26.03 6.65 -13.25
N ILE A 7 -25.82 6.46 -11.95
CA ILE A 7 -26.20 7.29 -10.79
C ILE A 7 -27.38 6.71 -9.99
N GLN A 8 -27.08 6.45 -8.71
CA GLN A 8 -27.88 5.88 -7.62
C GLN A 8 -27.87 4.34 -7.50
N LYS A 9 -26.85 3.81 -6.81
CA LYS A 9 -27.00 2.65 -5.90
C LYS A 9 -25.75 2.38 -5.03
N PHE A 10 -25.28 3.39 -4.30
CA PHE A 10 -24.47 3.21 -3.10
C PHE A 10 -24.77 4.34 -2.11
N SER A 11 -25.86 4.19 -1.37
CA SER A 11 -26.12 4.93 -0.14
C SER A 11 -26.72 3.94 0.85
N PHE A 12 -25.89 3.38 1.74
CA PHE A 12 -26.37 2.68 2.93
C PHE A 12 -26.52 3.72 4.05
N PRO A 13 -27.74 3.97 4.58
CA PRO A 13 -27.92 4.88 5.70
C PRO A 13 -27.82 4.13 7.02
N PHE A 14 -26.77 4.38 7.81
CA PHE A 14 -26.85 4.23 9.27
C PHE A 14 -27.32 5.56 9.86
N LYS A 15 -28.59 5.63 10.26
CA LYS A 15 -29.08 6.56 11.28
C LYS A 15 -30.10 5.84 12.16
N CYS A 16 -29.66 5.43 13.34
CA CYS A 16 -30.56 5.13 14.44
C CYS A 16 -30.92 6.46 15.11
N SER A 17 -32.12 6.96 14.85
CA SER A 17 -32.72 8.04 15.60
C SER A 17 -34.22 7.79 15.65
N VAL A 18 -34.68 7.50 16.87
CA VAL A 18 -36.06 7.39 17.27
C VAL A 18 -36.76 8.71 16.93
N HIS A 19 -37.84 8.65 16.14
CA HIS A 19 -38.86 9.68 16.17
C HIS A 19 -40.25 9.10 16.01
N LEU A 20 -41.06 9.48 17.00
CA LEU A 20 -42.47 9.22 17.23
C LEU A 20 -43.34 9.68 16.04
N SER A 21 -44.40 8.91 15.75
CA SER A 21 -45.51 9.31 14.89
C SER A 21 -46.52 10.19 15.65
N PRO A 22 -47.28 11.08 14.97
CA PRO A 22 -48.32 11.90 15.61
C PRO A 22 -49.63 11.13 15.82
N GLN A 23 -50.34 11.51 16.89
CA GLN A 23 -51.60 10.96 17.41
C GLN A 23 -52.80 11.02 16.47
N GLU A 24 -53.73 10.07 16.64
CA GLU A 24 -55.20 10.19 16.85
C GLU A 24 -55.83 8.78 16.68
N LYS A 25 -56.73 8.18 17.49
CA LYS A 25 -57.77 8.62 18.43
C LYS A 25 -58.08 7.48 19.45
N VAL A 26 -58.29 7.90 20.71
CA VAL A 26 -59.36 7.49 21.66
C VAL A 26 -59.72 5.99 21.79
N THR A 27 -59.48 5.37 22.95
CA THR A 27 -60.51 5.03 23.96
C THR A 27 -59.90 4.63 25.32
N GLN A 28 -60.63 4.93 26.39
CA GLN A 28 -60.28 4.87 27.82
C GLN A 28 -60.09 3.43 28.36
N LYS A 29 -59.20 3.25 29.36
CA LYS A 29 -59.58 2.86 30.74
C LYS A 29 -58.38 2.78 31.71
N GLU A 30 -58.61 3.42 32.86
CA GLU A 30 -58.04 3.25 34.21
C GLU A 30 -56.55 3.43 34.50
N CYS A 31 -56.31 4.39 35.40
CA CYS A 31 -55.04 4.85 35.94
C CYS A 31 -54.92 4.36 37.39
N VAL A 32 -53.76 3.83 37.77
CA VAL A 32 -53.34 3.69 39.18
C VAL A 32 -52.01 4.41 39.34
N GLN A 33 -51.96 5.32 40.33
CA GLN A 33 -50.89 6.29 40.59
C GLN A 33 -49.60 5.64 41.10
N VAL A 34 -48.46 6.19 40.69
CA VAL A 34 -47.14 5.99 41.33
C VAL A 34 -46.63 7.34 41.84
N LYS A 35 -46.22 7.39 43.12
CA LYS A 35 -45.56 8.54 43.77
C LYS A 35 -44.05 8.50 43.50
N GLU A 36 -43.49 9.63 43.07
CA GLU A 36 -42.04 9.91 43.06
C GLU A 36 -41.55 10.46 44.42
N PRO A 37 -40.29 10.21 44.83
CA PRO A 37 -39.61 10.99 45.84
C PRO A 37 -38.60 12.00 45.23
N LYS A 38 -38.54 13.19 45.85
CA LYS A 38 -37.63 14.32 45.55
C LYS A 38 -36.20 14.09 46.10
N PRO A 39 -35.16 14.74 45.53
CA PRO A 39 -33.84 14.83 46.15
C PRO A 39 -33.65 16.14 46.96
N THR A 40 -32.83 16.02 48.01
CA THR A 40 -32.55 17.03 49.03
C THR A 40 -31.37 17.94 48.66
N GLU A 41 -31.46 19.22 49.02
CA GLU A 41 -30.44 20.26 48.87
C GLU A 41 -29.22 20.06 49.79
N SER A 42 -28.04 20.55 49.36
CA SER A 42 -27.11 21.22 50.26
C SER A 42 -26.39 22.37 49.55
N LYS A 43 -26.29 23.50 50.26
CA LYS A 43 -25.78 24.81 49.81
C LYS A 43 -24.32 24.99 50.22
N GLN A 44 -23.53 25.74 49.44
CA GLN A 44 -22.63 26.78 49.96
C GLN A 44 -22.04 27.72 48.86
N ASN A 45 -22.52 28.97 48.94
CA ASN A 45 -22.03 30.32 48.59
C ASN A 45 -20.79 30.63 47.69
N VAL A 46 -21.10 31.46 46.67
CA VAL A 46 -20.60 32.83 46.33
C VAL A 46 -19.16 33.01 45.80
N ASN A 47 -19.03 33.39 44.52
CA ASN A 47 -18.65 34.77 44.14
C ASN A 47 -18.92 35.12 42.66
N LEU A 48 -19.47 36.33 42.47
CA LEU A 48 -19.85 36.97 41.21
C LEU A 48 -18.66 37.69 40.56
N VAL A 49 -18.49 37.57 39.24
CA VAL A 49 -18.08 38.70 38.38
C VAL A 49 -18.90 38.65 37.08
N LYS A 50 -19.61 39.74 36.81
CA LYS A 50 -20.40 40.03 35.60
C LYS A 50 -19.49 40.46 34.45
N LEU A 51 -19.87 40.15 33.20
CA LEU A 51 -20.31 41.14 32.21
C LEU A 51 -20.84 40.47 30.92
N SER A 52 -21.96 41.03 30.45
CA SER A 52 -22.79 40.60 29.31
C SER A 52 -22.27 41.17 27.97
N PRO A 53 -22.82 40.71 26.82
CA PRO A 53 -22.33 41.00 25.48
C PRO A 53 -23.02 42.23 24.85
N ALA A 54 -22.39 42.82 23.83
CA ALA A 54 -23.02 43.80 22.94
C ALA A 54 -23.02 43.28 21.49
N ARG A 55 -24.21 43.35 20.91
CA ARG A 55 -24.62 43.12 19.52
C ARG A 55 -24.89 44.51 18.91
N VAL A 56 -24.78 44.64 17.58
CA VAL A 56 -25.48 45.56 16.62
C VAL A 56 -24.60 45.62 15.36
N VAL A 57 -24.96 45.00 14.21
CA VAL A 57 -25.99 45.34 13.19
C VAL A 57 -25.70 46.65 12.44
N GLY A 58 -25.65 46.57 11.11
CA GLY A 58 -25.70 47.73 10.21
C GLY A 58 -25.32 47.42 8.76
N GLU A 59 -26.31 47.03 7.96
CA GLU A 59 -26.27 46.96 6.49
C GLU A 59 -26.19 48.36 5.86
N ASN A 60 -25.69 48.46 4.61
CA ASN A 60 -26.42 49.14 3.53
C ASN A 60 -25.86 48.85 2.12
N GLN A 61 -26.81 48.65 1.21
CA GLN A 61 -26.74 48.52 -0.26
C GLN A 61 -26.42 49.89 -0.92
N THR A 62 -26.12 50.13 -2.21
CA THR A 62 -26.83 49.77 -3.47
C THR A 62 -26.03 50.19 -4.74
N HIS A 63 -26.25 49.44 -5.83
CA HIS A 63 -26.39 49.77 -7.27
C HIS A 63 -25.39 50.55 -8.16
N GLY A 64 -25.15 49.99 -9.36
CA GLY A 64 -24.80 50.68 -10.61
C GLY A 64 -24.54 49.72 -11.79
N SER A 65 -25.38 49.78 -12.84
CA SER A 65 -25.48 48.86 -13.99
C SER A 65 -24.91 49.49 -15.28
N ALA A 66 -24.33 48.71 -16.20
CA ALA A 66 -24.54 48.82 -17.66
C ALA A 66 -23.81 47.73 -18.49
N LYS A 67 -24.51 47.22 -19.50
CA LYS A 67 -24.16 46.33 -20.65
C LYS A 67 -24.50 47.17 -21.95
N PRO A 68 -24.50 46.70 -23.22
CA PRO A 68 -23.70 45.75 -24.04
C PRO A 68 -23.43 46.34 -25.50
N PRO A 69 -23.55 45.66 -26.69
CA PRO A 69 -22.79 44.57 -27.38
C PRO A 69 -22.33 44.90 -28.88
N PRO A 70 -22.58 44.12 -29.99
CA PRO A 70 -21.76 43.06 -30.66
C PRO A 70 -21.68 43.12 -32.24
N GLY A 71 -21.19 42.05 -32.88
CA GLY A 71 -21.42 41.61 -34.30
C GLY A 71 -20.21 40.79 -34.83
N VAL A 72 -20.22 39.52 -35.31
CA VAL A 72 -21.04 38.64 -36.19
C VAL A 72 -21.02 39.00 -37.68
N ASP A 73 -20.42 38.13 -38.52
CA ASP A 73 -21.06 37.63 -39.75
C ASP A 73 -20.43 36.31 -40.30
N LYS A 74 -21.31 35.49 -40.90
CA LYS A 74 -21.13 34.19 -41.63
C LYS A 74 -20.81 34.46 -43.13
N ALA A 75 -20.64 33.57 -44.11
CA ALA A 75 -20.91 32.15 -44.41
C ALA A 75 -20.05 31.78 -45.65
N ASP A 76 -19.60 30.54 -45.90
CA ASP A 76 -20.21 29.45 -46.72
C ASP A 76 -19.22 29.01 -47.83
N THR A 77 -19.07 27.69 -48.05
CA THR A 77 -19.25 26.94 -49.32
C THR A 77 -18.50 25.57 -49.23
N GLN A 78 -19.24 24.47 -49.33
CA GLN A 78 -18.80 23.07 -49.58
C GLN A 78 -18.84 22.79 -51.12
N PRO A 79 -18.63 21.58 -51.73
CA PRO A 79 -18.30 20.25 -51.20
C PRO A 79 -17.22 19.48 -52.02
N THR A 80 -16.79 18.29 -51.57
CA THR A 80 -16.48 17.19 -52.51
C THR A 80 -16.83 15.83 -51.90
N ILE A 81 -17.54 15.06 -52.70
CA ILE A 81 -18.08 13.72 -52.52
C ILE A 81 -17.02 12.70 -52.97
N CYS A 82 -16.91 11.55 -52.29
CA CYS A 82 -16.69 10.27 -52.96
C CYS A 82 -17.19 9.12 -52.06
N THR A 83 -18.21 8.45 -52.58
CA THR A 83 -18.78 7.16 -52.19
C THR A 83 -17.84 6.02 -52.64
N ASP A 84 -17.76 4.91 -51.90
CA ASP A 84 -18.44 3.65 -52.28
C ASP A 84 -18.37 2.57 -51.18
N GLU A 85 -19.38 1.70 -51.21
CA GLU A 85 -19.75 0.72 -50.19
C GLU A 85 -19.08 -0.66 -50.35
N SER A 86 -19.02 -1.36 -49.19
CA SER A 86 -19.35 -2.77 -48.94
C SER A 86 -18.69 -3.92 -49.74
N LEU A 87 -18.09 -4.88 -49.01
CA LEU A 87 -18.56 -6.27 -49.06
C LEU A 87 -18.37 -6.99 -47.70
N THR A 88 -19.49 -7.51 -47.22
CA THR A 88 -19.71 -8.42 -46.08
C THR A 88 -18.91 -9.72 -46.09
N ALA A 89 -18.50 -10.20 -44.91
CA ALA A 89 -18.52 -11.63 -44.57
C ALA A 89 -18.71 -11.85 -43.06
N VAL A 90 -19.89 -12.38 -42.72
CA VAL A 90 -20.26 -12.92 -41.42
C VAL A 90 -19.54 -14.25 -41.22
N VAL A 91 -18.82 -14.41 -40.11
CA VAL A 91 -18.55 -15.73 -39.52
C VAL A 91 -18.89 -15.67 -38.03
N LEU A 92 -20.05 -16.24 -37.71
CA LEU A 92 -20.40 -16.72 -36.38
C LEU A 92 -19.38 -17.80 -35.99
N LYS A 93 -18.60 -17.54 -34.95
CA LYS A 93 -18.03 -18.61 -34.11
C LYS A 93 -18.45 -18.36 -32.66
N GLN A 94 -19.40 -19.18 -32.23
CA GLN A 94 -19.53 -19.59 -30.84
C GLN A 94 -18.14 -19.93 -30.31
N ASN A 95 -17.76 -19.41 -29.16
CA ASN A 95 -16.82 -20.11 -28.31
C ASN A 95 -17.17 -19.88 -26.85
N ASN A 96 -17.54 -21.01 -26.25
CA ASN A 96 -17.82 -21.19 -24.85
C ASN A 96 -16.59 -20.87 -23.98
N SER A 97 -16.92 -20.32 -22.82
CA SER A 97 -16.20 -20.28 -21.56
C SER A 97 -14.86 -21.07 -21.49
N LEU A 98 -13.75 -20.33 -21.45
CA LEU A 98 -12.43 -20.75 -20.97
C LEU A 98 -11.83 -19.54 -20.24
N LYS A 99 -12.31 -19.28 -19.02
CA LYS A 99 -11.83 -18.17 -18.17
C LYS A 99 -10.95 -18.61 -17.00
N GLY A 100 -10.89 -19.90 -16.65
CA GLY A 100 -10.09 -20.39 -15.52
C GLY A 100 -8.60 -20.64 -15.82
N GLU A 101 -8.27 -21.28 -16.94
CA GLU A 101 -6.87 -21.66 -17.24
C GLU A 101 -6.01 -20.51 -17.78
N LYS A 102 -6.65 -19.47 -18.32
CA LYS A 102 -5.94 -18.31 -18.87
C LYS A 102 -5.34 -17.41 -17.79
N GLU A 103 -5.94 -17.32 -16.60
CA GLU A 103 -5.46 -16.40 -15.57
C GLU A 103 -4.18 -16.91 -14.88
N ASP A 104 -4.10 -18.20 -14.54
CA ASP A 104 -2.90 -18.79 -13.93
C ASP A 104 -1.70 -18.87 -14.91
N GLN A 105 -1.96 -19.21 -16.19
CA GLN A 105 -0.91 -19.13 -17.22
C GLN A 105 -0.47 -17.68 -17.48
N HIS A 106 -1.40 -16.71 -17.40
CA HIS A 106 -1.09 -15.31 -17.61
C HIS A 106 -0.25 -14.76 -16.44
N LEU A 107 -0.57 -15.06 -15.18
CA LEU A 107 0.25 -14.71 -14.00
C LEU A 107 1.66 -15.32 -14.03
N ALA A 108 1.80 -16.58 -14.47
CA ALA A 108 3.10 -17.24 -14.59
C ALA A 108 4.00 -16.58 -15.66
N VAL A 109 3.42 -16.22 -16.81
CA VAL A 109 4.13 -15.50 -17.89
C VAL A 109 4.55 -14.08 -17.46
N GLN A 110 3.74 -13.42 -16.62
CA GLN A 110 4.05 -12.09 -16.08
C GLN A 110 5.22 -12.09 -15.10
N LYS A 111 5.22 -13.03 -14.14
CA LYS A 111 6.35 -13.23 -13.20
C LYS A 111 7.65 -13.50 -13.95
N ALA A 112 7.59 -14.24 -15.07
CA ALA A 112 8.75 -14.50 -15.91
C ALA A 112 9.36 -13.22 -16.54
N SER A 113 8.52 -12.23 -16.92
CA SER A 113 8.98 -10.97 -17.52
C SER A 113 9.66 -10.05 -16.51
N VAL A 114 9.14 -9.93 -15.28
CA VAL A 114 9.80 -9.18 -14.20
C VAL A 114 11.10 -9.89 -13.78
N GLY A 115 11.05 -11.20 -13.63
CA GLY A 115 12.23 -12.02 -13.36
C GLY A 115 13.34 -11.89 -14.41
N ASN A 116 13.01 -11.58 -15.67
CA ASN A 116 14.02 -11.33 -16.71
C ASN A 116 14.74 -9.98 -16.55
N ALA A 117 14.01 -8.91 -16.19
CA ALA A 117 14.61 -7.61 -15.91
C ALA A 117 15.51 -7.69 -14.67
N ILE A 118 15.02 -8.36 -13.62
CA ILE A 118 15.80 -8.64 -12.41
C ILE A 118 17.03 -9.49 -12.76
N ALA A 119 16.91 -10.51 -13.61
CA ALA A 119 18.05 -11.30 -14.06
C ALA A 119 19.10 -10.46 -14.84
N ALA A 120 18.69 -9.40 -15.55
CA ALA A 120 19.63 -8.48 -16.18
C ALA A 120 20.40 -7.65 -15.13
N VAL A 121 19.71 -7.18 -14.10
CA VAL A 121 20.33 -6.50 -12.94
C VAL A 121 21.32 -7.45 -12.25
N LYS A 122 20.94 -8.70 -11.98
CA LYS A 122 21.85 -9.74 -11.43
C LYS A 122 23.11 -9.93 -12.27
N LYS A 123 22.97 -10.03 -13.60
CA LYS A 123 24.12 -10.14 -14.52
C LYS A 123 25.01 -8.90 -14.48
N GLY A 124 24.43 -7.71 -14.23
CA GLY A 124 25.14 -6.47 -13.97
C GLY A 124 25.99 -6.55 -12.71
N LEU A 125 25.38 -6.87 -11.57
CA LEU A 125 26.06 -7.01 -10.26
C LEU A 125 27.18 -8.06 -10.32
N MET A 126 26.95 -9.22 -10.94
CA MET A 126 27.99 -10.25 -11.09
C MET A 126 29.15 -9.78 -11.98
N LYS A 127 28.89 -8.95 -12.99
CA LYS A 127 29.94 -8.40 -13.87
C LYS A 127 30.74 -7.29 -13.20
N THR A 128 30.15 -6.50 -12.30
CA THR A 128 30.88 -5.51 -11.50
C THR A 128 31.81 -6.21 -10.52
N ASP A 129 31.36 -7.29 -9.89
CA ASP A 129 32.20 -8.11 -9.00
C ASP A 129 33.34 -8.82 -9.77
N ALA A 130 33.04 -9.37 -10.96
CA ALA A 130 34.04 -10.03 -11.81
C ALA A 130 35.03 -9.05 -12.48
N ARG A 131 34.62 -7.81 -12.80
CA ARG A 131 35.55 -6.75 -13.26
C ARG A 131 36.40 -6.20 -12.12
N GLY A 132 35.87 -6.17 -10.90
CA GLY A 132 36.63 -5.91 -9.69
C GLY A 132 37.77 -6.92 -9.54
N GLN A 133 37.50 -8.22 -9.73
CA GLN A 133 38.52 -9.27 -9.63
C GLN A 133 39.52 -9.32 -10.80
N LYS A 134 39.14 -8.97 -12.04
CA LYS A 134 40.06 -9.01 -13.20
C LYS A 134 41.00 -7.80 -13.32
N ARG A 135 40.73 -6.69 -12.63
CA ARG A 135 41.64 -5.52 -12.61
C ARG A 135 42.76 -5.64 -11.56
N ASP A 136 42.70 -6.64 -10.68
CA ASP A 136 43.63 -6.79 -9.54
C ASP A 136 44.95 -7.53 -9.84
N GLN A 137 45.30 -7.80 -11.10
CA GLN A 137 46.60 -8.42 -11.46
C GLN A 137 47.62 -7.47 -12.11
N GLN A 138 47.30 -6.19 -12.32
CA GLN A 138 48.25 -5.22 -12.87
C GLN A 138 48.11 -3.84 -12.22
N ASN A 139 48.52 -3.72 -10.95
CA ASN A 139 49.31 -2.59 -10.44
C ASN A 139 49.46 -2.66 -8.92
N THR A 140 50.68 -2.92 -8.47
CA THR A 140 51.10 -2.77 -7.09
C THR A 140 51.29 -1.29 -6.77
N ARG A 141 50.33 -0.67 -6.06
CA ARG A 141 50.50 0.37 -5.00
C ARG A 141 49.23 1.22 -4.87
N LEU A 142 48.81 1.41 -3.60
CA LEU A 142 47.67 2.19 -3.09
C LEU A 142 46.27 1.58 -3.39
N GLY A 143 45.95 0.54 -2.63
CA GLY A 143 44.61 -0.06 -2.63
C GLY A 143 43.63 0.73 -1.78
N GLN A 144 42.69 1.44 -2.41
CA GLN A 144 41.35 1.61 -1.86
C GLN A 144 40.56 0.35 -2.20
N ARG A 145 40.60 -0.59 -1.26
CA ARG A 145 39.75 -1.77 -1.20
C ARG A 145 38.34 -1.27 -0.90
N VAL A 146 37.35 -1.64 -1.72
CA VAL A 146 35.94 -1.52 -1.31
C VAL A 146 35.83 -2.17 0.07
N PRO A 147 35.29 -1.47 1.09
CA PRO A 147 35.27 -2.05 2.42
C PRO A 147 34.41 -3.33 2.37
N PRO A 148 34.89 -4.48 2.88
CA PRO A 148 33.96 -5.52 3.30
C PRO A 148 33.00 -4.83 4.28
N LEU A 149 31.68 -4.95 4.07
CA LEU A 149 30.59 -4.37 4.88
C LEU A 149 31.18 -3.90 6.20
N ALA A 150 31.59 -2.62 6.29
CA ALA A 150 32.36 -2.20 7.45
C ALA A 150 31.43 -2.48 8.61
N ALA A 151 31.77 -3.48 9.42
CA ALA A 151 31.01 -3.81 10.60
C ALA A 151 31.08 -2.54 11.43
N ALA A 152 30.00 -1.75 11.38
CA ALA A 152 29.88 -0.56 12.18
C ALA A 152 30.16 -1.05 13.60
N VAL A 153 31.22 -0.55 14.21
CA VAL A 153 31.63 -0.93 15.56
C VAL A 153 30.55 -0.38 16.49
N GLY A 154 29.51 -1.18 16.73
CA GLY A 154 28.34 -0.74 17.48
C GLY A 154 27.07 -1.50 17.10
N LYS A 155 26.06 -1.38 17.96
CA LYS A 155 24.73 -1.92 17.68
C LYS A 155 24.15 -1.23 16.45
N ARG A 156 23.49 -2.00 15.58
CA ARG A 156 22.70 -1.48 14.46
C ARG A 156 21.69 -0.44 14.94
N ARG A 157 21.64 0.72 14.29
CA ARG A 157 20.58 1.70 14.53
C ARG A 157 19.31 1.23 13.85
N HIS A 158 18.20 1.41 14.54
CA HIS A 158 16.87 1.21 14.01
C HIS A 158 16.35 2.52 13.42
N ARG A 159 15.30 2.42 12.61
CA ARG A 159 14.57 3.56 12.03
C ARG A 159 14.23 4.63 13.08
N LYS A 160 13.73 4.20 14.24
CA LYS A 160 13.37 5.08 15.36
C LYS A 160 14.56 5.85 15.96
N ASP A 161 15.78 5.37 15.74
CA ASP A 161 17.01 6.04 16.19
C ASP A 161 17.45 7.12 15.19
N LEU A 162 16.97 7.08 13.94
CA LEU A 162 17.21 8.10 12.92
C LEU A 162 16.24 9.28 13.06
N PHE A 163 14.97 9.01 13.38
CA PHE A 163 13.94 10.02 13.60
C PHE A 163 12.82 9.52 14.51
N THR A 164 12.24 10.42 15.30
CA THR A 164 11.22 10.08 16.31
C THR A 164 9.90 9.62 15.69
N SER A 165 9.47 10.28 14.61
CA SER A 165 8.22 9.98 13.92
C SER A 165 8.21 10.61 12.52
N PRO A 166 7.42 10.10 11.56
CA PRO A 166 7.39 10.64 10.19
C PRO A 166 7.00 12.12 10.11
N GLU A 167 6.26 12.63 11.10
CA GLU A 167 5.80 14.01 11.18
C GLU A 167 6.94 15.03 11.19
N VAL A 168 8.16 14.64 11.59
CA VAL A 168 9.33 15.53 11.51
C VAL A 168 9.63 15.97 10.07
N PHE A 169 9.24 15.16 9.08
CA PHE A 169 9.43 15.44 7.66
C PHE A 169 8.27 16.19 7.01
N HIS A 170 7.15 16.45 7.71
CA HIS A 170 5.93 17.02 7.10
C HIS A 170 6.20 18.26 6.23
N ARG A 171 7.05 19.18 6.69
CA ARG A 171 7.40 20.40 5.93
C ARG A 171 8.21 20.08 4.68
N LEU A 172 9.18 19.18 4.80
CA LEU A 172 10.02 18.73 3.70
C LEU A 172 9.18 17.99 2.66
N ASP A 173 8.37 17.02 3.09
CA ASP A 173 7.49 16.24 2.23
C ASP A 173 6.53 17.15 1.46
N SER A 174 5.91 18.13 2.14
CA SER A 174 5.03 19.11 1.50
C SER A 174 5.73 19.93 0.42
N GLN A 175 6.98 20.35 0.68
CA GLN A 175 7.79 21.08 -0.30
C GLN A 175 8.10 20.19 -1.50
N VAL A 176 8.58 18.97 -1.26
CA VAL A 176 8.96 18.00 -2.29
C VAL A 176 7.77 17.65 -3.20
N ILE A 177 6.60 17.43 -2.61
CA ILE A 177 5.37 17.14 -3.36
C ILE A 177 5.01 18.32 -4.26
N ARG A 178 5.05 19.55 -3.74
CA ARG A 178 4.77 20.77 -4.52
C ARG A 178 5.78 20.95 -5.65
N THR A 179 7.07 20.84 -5.35
CA THR A 179 8.15 20.95 -6.34
C THR A 179 8.02 19.87 -7.42
N GLY A 180 7.60 18.65 -7.06
CA GLY A 180 7.32 17.59 -8.03
C GLY A 180 6.23 17.97 -9.04
N VAL A 181 5.14 18.60 -8.58
CA VAL A 181 4.08 19.13 -9.46
C VAL A 181 4.63 20.20 -10.39
N GLU A 182 5.36 21.17 -9.86
CA GLU A 182 5.96 22.27 -10.65
C GLU A 182 6.94 21.75 -11.71
N LEU A 183 7.80 20.79 -11.37
CA LEU A 183 8.74 20.17 -12.31
C LEU A 183 8.00 19.43 -13.44
N LYS A 184 6.92 18.72 -13.10
CA LYS A 184 6.09 18.01 -14.08
C LYS A 184 5.37 18.98 -15.03
N GLU A 185 4.82 20.07 -14.51
CA GLU A 185 4.17 21.11 -15.32
C GLU A 185 5.14 21.79 -16.28
N ASN A 186 6.40 21.93 -15.88
CA ASN A 186 7.47 22.50 -16.70
C ASN A 186 8.19 21.46 -17.58
N CYS A 187 7.69 20.21 -17.66
CA CYS A 187 8.28 19.13 -18.45
C CYS A 187 9.76 18.87 -18.14
N VAL A 188 10.15 18.98 -16.86
CA VAL A 188 11.53 18.70 -16.41
C VAL A 188 11.66 17.20 -16.15
N TYR A 189 12.51 16.54 -16.94
CA TYR A 189 12.73 15.08 -16.87
C TYR A 189 14.17 14.69 -16.53
N ASP A 190 15.08 15.67 -16.46
CA ASP A 190 16.48 15.45 -16.12
C ASP A 190 16.63 15.12 -14.62
N VAL A 191 17.17 13.93 -14.34
CA VAL A 191 17.33 13.40 -12.97
C VAL A 191 18.06 14.40 -12.08
N LYS A 192 19.17 14.97 -12.56
CA LYS A 192 20.01 15.88 -11.79
C LYS A 192 19.26 17.14 -11.38
N THR A 193 18.58 17.78 -12.33
CA THR A 193 17.78 18.99 -12.10
C THR A 193 16.65 18.73 -11.09
N ILE A 194 15.96 17.60 -11.23
CA ILE A 194 14.92 17.17 -10.28
C ILE A 194 15.50 17.02 -8.88
N VAL A 195 16.58 16.24 -8.73
CA VAL A 195 17.19 15.97 -7.42
C VAL A 195 17.66 17.26 -6.76
N GLN A 196 18.33 18.16 -7.49
CA GLN A 196 18.76 19.46 -6.97
C GLN A 196 17.58 20.30 -6.46
N SER A 197 16.45 20.27 -7.18
CA SER A 197 15.26 21.05 -6.84
C SER A 197 14.55 20.50 -5.60
N ILE A 198 14.36 19.18 -5.51
CA ILE A 198 13.62 18.55 -4.39
C ILE A 198 14.44 18.47 -3.10
N THR A 199 15.77 18.55 -3.21
CA THR A 199 16.68 18.56 -2.05
C THR A 199 17.07 19.98 -1.62
N GLU A 200 16.53 21.00 -2.28
CA GLU A 200 16.78 22.39 -1.91
C GLU A 200 16.32 22.66 -0.46
N GLY A 201 17.28 23.05 0.38
CA GLY A 201 17.05 23.30 1.80
C GLY A 201 17.20 22.08 2.72
N ALA A 202 17.39 20.87 2.18
CA ALA A 202 17.72 19.68 2.96
C ALA A 202 19.15 19.79 3.53
N ARG A 203 19.28 19.61 4.85
CA ARG A 203 20.51 19.84 5.61
C ARG A 203 21.28 18.56 5.88
N THR A 204 20.58 17.43 5.99
CA THR A 204 21.15 16.13 6.33
C THR A 204 21.03 15.13 5.17
N GLU A 205 21.86 14.08 5.17
CA GLU A 205 21.73 12.98 4.21
C GLU A 205 20.36 12.31 4.31
N LEU A 206 19.84 12.15 5.55
CA LEU A 206 18.51 11.62 5.82
C LEU A 206 17.40 12.46 5.16
N GLU A 207 17.47 13.79 5.26
CA GLU A 207 16.51 14.69 4.60
C GLU A 207 16.63 14.62 3.08
N ARG A 208 17.84 14.58 2.51
CA ARG A 208 18.03 14.43 1.05
C ARG A 208 17.44 13.12 0.54
N LEU A 209 17.71 12.02 1.25
CA LEU A 209 17.13 10.72 0.93
C LEU A 209 15.61 10.74 1.06
N ARG A 210 15.07 11.36 2.12
CA ARG A 210 13.63 11.53 2.31
C ARG A 210 13.00 12.26 1.13
N SER A 211 13.61 13.35 0.66
CA SER A 211 13.14 14.08 -0.52
C SER A 211 13.09 13.19 -1.77
N ILE A 212 14.15 12.41 -2.03
CA ILE A 212 14.19 11.49 -3.17
C ILE A 212 13.07 10.45 -3.07
N TRP A 213 12.94 9.79 -1.92
CA TRP A 213 11.95 8.73 -1.71
C TRP A 213 10.51 9.26 -1.84
N VAL A 214 10.20 10.39 -1.20
CA VAL A 214 8.87 11.02 -1.32
C VAL A 214 8.58 11.44 -2.75
N TRP A 215 9.55 12.02 -3.45
CA TRP A 215 9.36 12.40 -4.85
C TRP A 215 9.01 11.20 -5.71
N LEU A 216 9.73 10.07 -5.55
CA LEU A 216 9.44 8.82 -6.26
C LEU A 216 8.00 8.34 -5.99
N CYS A 217 7.62 8.23 -4.72
CA CYS A 217 6.30 7.73 -4.33
C CYS A 217 5.14 8.62 -4.81
N HIS A 218 5.40 9.91 -5.04
CA HIS A 218 4.37 10.86 -5.45
C HIS A 218 4.33 11.14 -6.96
N ASN A 219 5.43 10.92 -7.70
CA ASN A 219 5.52 11.30 -9.11
C ASN A 219 5.53 10.11 -10.08
N ILE A 220 5.84 8.91 -9.58
CA ILE A 220 5.82 7.68 -10.37
C ILE A 220 4.64 6.83 -9.91
N GLU A 221 3.87 6.32 -10.87
CA GLU A 221 2.82 5.32 -10.66
C GLU A 221 3.32 3.93 -11.04
N TYR A 222 2.71 2.87 -10.49
CA TYR A 222 3.07 1.53 -10.93
C TYR A 222 2.51 1.23 -12.33
N ASP A 223 3.38 0.86 -13.27
CA ASP A 223 2.98 0.48 -14.62
C ASP A 223 2.41 -0.94 -14.63
N VAL A 224 1.12 -1.06 -14.30
CA VAL A 224 0.41 -2.35 -14.29
C VAL A 224 0.37 -2.96 -15.69
N SER A 225 0.25 -2.16 -16.76
CA SER A 225 0.26 -2.66 -18.13
C SER A 225 1.61 -3.29 -18.49
N GLY A 226 2.71 -2.59 -18.20
CA GLY A 226 4.06 -3.10 -18.39
C GLY A 226 4.36 -4.33 -17.52
N TYR A 227 3.85 -4.35 -16.28
CA TYR A 227 3.93 -5.52 -15.40
C TYR A 227 3.18 -6.73 -15.97
N LEU A 228 1.96 -6.52 -16.46
CA LEU A 228 1.12 -7.56 -17.07
C LEU A 228 1.62 -8.02 -18.45
N GLY A 229 2.68 -7.40 -18.98
CA GLY A 229 3.26 -7.68 -20.29
C GLY A 229 2.40 -7.20 -21.46
N HIS A 230 1.51 -6.23 -21.23
CA HIS A 230 0.65 -5.63 -22.25
C HIS A 230 1.30 -4.44 -22.96
N SER A 231 2.39 -3.92 -22.41
CA SER A 231 3.22 -2.87 -23.02
C SER A 231 4.70 -3.09 -22.73
N GLU A 232 5.56 -2.42 -23.49
CA GLU A 232 6.99 -2.41 -23.24
C GLU A 232 7.31 -1.71 -21.91
N LYS A 233 8.23 -2.30 -21.15
CA LYS A 233 8.65 -1.74 -19.87
C LYS A 233 9.63 -0.60 -20.12
N LEU A 234 9.34 0.56 -19.54
CA LEU A 234 10.23 1.72 -19.57
C LEU A 234 11.53 1.40 -18.83
N SER A 235 12.66 1.74 -19.44
CA SER A 235 13.98 1.33 -18.97
C SER A 235 14.93 2.48 -18.70
N SER A 236 14.77 3.64 -19.36
CA SER A 236 15.56 4.83 -19.04
C SER A 236 14.89 5.66 -17.94
N PRO A 237 15.68 6.28 -17.03
CA PRO A 237 15.19 7.20 -16.02
C PRO A 237 14.32 8.30 -16.61
N GLU A 238 14.77 8.94 -17.68
CA GLU A 238 14.09 10.07 -18.31
C GLU A 238 12.74 9.65 -18.91
N GLU A 239 12.64 8.46 -19.51
CA GLU A 239 11.37 7.90 -19.98
C GLU A 239 10.40 7.63 -18.83
N VAL A 240 10.89 7.02 -17.74
CA VAL A 240 10.09 6.70 -16.55
C VAL A 240 9.54 7.98 -15.92
N ILE A 241 10.38 9.01 -15.80
CA ILE A 241 10.00 10.31 -15.27
C ILE A 241 8.98 10.99 -16.19
N ALA A 242 9.26 11.05 -17.49
CA ALA A 242 8.38 11.68 -18.47
C ALA A 242 7.00 10.98 -18.54
N ALA A 243 6.98 9.66 -18.47
CA ALA A 243 5.75 8.88 -18.44
C ALA A 243 5.02 8.92 -17.09
N GLY A 244 5.73 9.29 -16.01
CA GLY A 244 5.23 9.27 -14.64
C GLY A 244 4.85 7.87 -14.15
N ARG A 245 5.45 6.82 -14.71
CA ARG A 245 5.12 5.42 -14.36
C ARG A 245 6.29 4.47 -14.62
N GLY A 246 6.35 3.39 -13.86
CA GLY A 246 7.35 2.34 -14.01
C GLY A 246 7.04 1.10 -13.19
N VAL A 247 7.80 0.03 -13.38
CA VAL A 247 7.71 -1.19 -12.57
C VAL A 247 8.77 -1.18 -11.46
N CYS A 248 8.81 -2.19 -10.59
CA CYS A 248 9.74 -2.25 -9.44
C CYS A 248 11.20 -1.94 -9.81
N CYS A 249 11.71 -2.48 -10.92
CA CYS A 249 13.07 -2.20 -11.37
C CYS A 249 13.28 -0.75 -11.84
N SER A 250 12.25 -0.11 -12.39
CA SER A 250 12.29 1.32 -12.75
C SER A 250 12.39 2.19 -11.50
N TYR A 251 11.63 1.89 -10.44
CA TYR A 251 11.72 2.59 -9.15
C TYR A 251 13.09 2.43 -8.51
N SER A 252 13.57 1.17 -8.41
CA SER A 252 14.85 0.85 -7.78
C SER A 252 16.03 1.49 -8.50
N ASN A 253 16.03 1.45 -9.83
CA ASN A 253 17.07 2.06 -10.62
C ASN A 253 17.05 3.59 -10.49
N LEU A 254 15.87 4.21 -10.61
CA LEU A 254 15.74 5.66 -10.49
C LEU A 254 16.14 6.14 -9.09
N CYS A 255 15.78 5.41 -8.02
CA CYS A 255 16.24 5.70 -6.67
C CYS A 255 17.77 5.68 -6.56
N THR A 256 18.41 4.65 -7.11
CA THR A 256 19.88 4.54 -7.14
C THR A 256 20.53 5.73 -7.86
N GLN A 257 19.99 6.11 -9.01
CA GLN A 257 20.51 7.24 -9.79
C GLN A 257 20.31 8.59 -9.08
N MET A 258 19.15 8.80 -8.47
CA MET A 258 18.88 10.01 -7.69
C MET A 258 19.75 10.11 -6.43
N CYS A 259 19.99 8.98 -5.73
CA CYS A 259 20.91 8.95 -4.58
C CYS A 259 22.34 9.29 -4.97
N ARG A 260 22.78 8.82 -6.15
CA ARG A 260 24.11 9.12 -6.69
C ARG A 260 24.34 10.62 -6.92
N GLU A 261 23.33 11.37 -7.34
CA GLU A 261 23.43 12.83 -7.49
C GLU A 261 23.66 13.56 -6.16
N MET A 262 23.37 12.90 -5.03
CA MET A 262 23.57 13.41 -3.67
C MET A 262 24.74 12.73 -2.93
N ASP A 263 25.57 11.96 -3.64
CA ASP A 263 26.67 11.16 -3.08
C ASP A 263 26.23 10.16 -1.98
N ILE A 264 24.97 9.70 -2.03
CA ILE A 264 24.44 8.67 -1.12
C ILE A 264 24.63 7.31 -1.78
N GLU A 265 25.38 6.41 -1.13
CA GLU A 265 25.52 5.04 -1.65
C GLU A 265 24.18 4.31 -1.58
N CYS A 266 23.75 3.76 -2.73
CA CYS A 266 22.49 3.06 -2.88
C CYS A 266 22.71 1.83 -3.77
N GLN A 267 22.17 0.68 -3.37
CA GLN A 267 22.29 -0.60 -4.04
C GLN A 267 20.91 -1.14 -4.37
N GLU A 268 20.74 -1.65 -5.59
CA GLU A 268 19.54 -2.40 -5.98
C GLU A 268 19.63 -3.82 -5.40
N VAL A 269 18.57 -4.26 -4.71
CA VAL A 269 18.51 -5.54 -4.00
C VAL A 269 17.42 -6.41 -4.63
N PRO A 270 17.80 -7.40 -5.45
CA PRO A 270 16.85 -8.33 -6.05
C PRO A 270 16.42 -9.40 -5.05
N GLY A 271 15.17 -9.85 -5.15
CA GLY A 271 14.68 -10.91 -4.28
C GLY A 271 13.23 -11.30 -4.52
N TYR A 272 12.72 -12.10 -3.60
CA TYR A 272 11.34 -12.56 -3.56
C TYR A 272 10.51 -11.64 -2.69
N SER A 273 9.26 -11.43 -3.10
CA SER A 273 8.29 -10.70 -2.33
C SER A 273 7.08 -11.56 -1.96
N LYS A 274 6.51 -11.33 -0.77
CA LYS A 274 5.14 -11.75 -0.47
C LYS A 274 4.15 -10.71 -0.99
N GLY A 275 4.30 -10.33 -2.25
CA GLY A 275 3.56 -9.24 -2.87
C GLY A 275 2.39 -9.71 -3.72
N VAL A 276 2.15 -8.96 -4.79
CA VAL A 276 1.12 -9.21 -5.80
C VAL A 276 1.29 -10.61 -6.38
N GLY A 277 0.27 -11.45 -6.25
CA GLY A 277 0.27 -12.82 -6.78
C GLY A 277 1.09 -13.83 -5.96
N TYR A 278 1.56 -13.48 -4.77
CA TYR A 278 2.07 -14.46 -3.79
C TYR A 278 0.90 -15.24 -3.18
N ARG A 279 1.04 -16.57 -3.11
CA ARG A 279 0.11 -17.44 -2.36
C ARG A 279 0.82 -17.94 -1.11
N GLN A 280 0.12 -17.94 0.01
CA GLN A 280 0.70 -18.38 1.27
C GLN A 280 1.09 -19.86 1.18
N GLY A 281 2.31 -20.21 1.62
CA GLY A 281 2.86 -21.56 1.46
C GLY A 281 3.37 -21.90 0.06
N GLN A 282 3.32 -20.97 -0.90
CA GLN A 282 3.96 -21.17 -2.20
C GLN A 282 5.48 -21.33 -2.02
N SER A 283 6.02 -22.43 -2.54
CA SER A 283 7.47 -22.60 -2.67
C SER A 283 8.03 -21.58 -3.67
N LEU A 284 9.08 -20.90 -3.25
CA LEU A 284 9.86 -19.95 -4.03
C LEU A 284 11.14 -20.60 -4.58
N ARG A 285 11.39 -21.86 -4.22
CA ARG A 285 12.47 -22.66 -4.82
C ARG A 285 12.26 -22.76 -6.33
N GLU A 286 13.33 -22.55 -7.08
CA GLU A 286 13.34 -22.59 -8.56
C GLU A 286 12.46 -21.53 -9.24
N VAL A 287 11.82 -20.65 -8.47
CA VAL A 287 11.12 -19.48 -9.00
C VAL A 287 12.13 -18.35 -9.17
N LYS A 288 12.00 -17.56 -10.25
CA LYS A 288 12.79 -16.33 -10.38
C LYS A 288 12.27 -15.29 -9.40
N SER A 289 13.20 -14.59 -8.75
CA SER A 289 12.94 -13.38 -7.96
C SER A 289 11.98 -12.46 -8.70
N ASP A 290 10.96 -11.98 -8.00
CA ASP A 290 9.82 -11.25 -8.57
C ASP A 290 9.80 -9.78 -8.19
N HIS A 291 10.74 -9.33 -7.36
CA HIS A 291 10.79 -7.95 -6.88
C HIS A 291 12.21 -7.37 -6.81
N LEU A 292 12.29 -6.04 -6.77
CA LEU A 292 13.53 -5.27 -6.69
C LEU A 292 13.30 -4.01 -5.84
N TRP A 293 14.13 -3.81 -4.82
CA TRP A 293 14.09 -2.67 -3.90
C TRP A 293 15.51 -2.11 -3.65
N ASN A 294 15.70 -1.18 -2.71
CA ASN A 294 17.00 -0.58 -2.45
C ASN A 294 17.52 -0.80 -1.03
N ALA A 295 18.84 -0.88 -0.90
CA ALA A 295 19.57 -0.65 0.34
C ALA A 295 20.39 0.64 0.21
N VAL A 296 20.38 1.51 1.21
CA VAL A 296 21.07 2.80 1.22
C VAL A 296 22.02 2.90 2.40
N LEU A 297 23.21 3.48 2.20
CA LEU A 297 24.18 3.70 3.26
C LEU A 297 23.96 5.10 3.85
N LEU A 298 23.65 5.17 5.14
CA LEU A 298 23.54 6.41 5.89
C LEU A 298 24.43 6.33 7.12
N GLU A 299 25.27 7.34 7.33
CA GLU A 299 26.16 7.43 8.51
C GLU A 299 26.95 6.12 8.78
N GLY A 300 27.37 5.44 7.70
CA GLY A 300 28.15 4.19 7.76
C GLY A 300 27.33 2.91 8.02
N GLN A 301 26.01 2.97 8.01
CA GLN A 301 25.13 1.80 8.16
C GLN A 301 24.16 1.68 6.98
N TRP A 302 23.98 0.46 6.47
CA TRP A 302 22.99 0.18 5.43
C TRP A 302 21.57 0.22 6.02
N PHE A 303 20.58 0.64 5.25
CA PHE A 303 19.15 0.63 5.61
C PHE A 303 18.32 0.21 4.39
N LEU A 304 17.15 -0.40 4.60
CA LEU A 304 16.29 -0.91 3.52
C LEU A 304 15.15 0.07 3.22
N LEU A 305 14.84 0.25 1.95
CA LEU A 305 13.65 1.00 1.53
C LEU A 305 13.04 0.41 0.26
N ASP A 306 11.75 0.67 0.06
CA ASP A 306 11.02 0.30 -1.14
C ASP A 306 10.11 1.45 -1.58
N ALA A 307 10.56 2.22 -2.58
CA ALA A 307 9.77 3.33 -3.14
C ALA A 307 8.55 2.85 -3.94
N CYS A 308 8.62 1.63 -4.52
CA CYS A 308 7.54 1.07 -5.31
C CYS A 308 6.34 0.71 -4.42
N TRP A 309 6.57 0.01 -3.31
CA TRP A 309 5.52 -0.33 -2.35
C TRP A 309 5.16 0.87 -1.45
N GLY A 310 6.08 1.82 -1.27
CA GLY A 310 5.81 3.12 -0.64
C GLY A 310 4.86 4.01 -1.45
N ALA A 311 4.80 3.85 -2.78
CA ALA A 311 3.93 4.65 -3.66
C ALA A 311 2.46 4.21 -3.62
N GLY A 312 2.22 2.90 -3.49
CA GLY A 312 0.87 2.35 -3.54
C GLY A 312 0.82 0.85 -3.76
N GLN A 313 -0.35 0.39 -4.20
CA GLN A 313 -0.66 -1.03 -4.37
C GLN A 313 -1.25 -1.30 -5.75
N VAL A 314 -1.11 -2.53 -6.23
CA VAL A 314 -1.75 -2.99 -7.47
C VAL A 314 -3.04 -3.70 -7.11
N ASP A 315 -4.13 -3.26 -7.74
CA ASP A 315 -5.40 -3.96 -7.76
C ASP A 315 -5.42 -4.86 -9.01
N LEU A 316 -5.21 -6.16 -8.82
CA LEU A 316 -5.18 -7.11 -9.93
C LEU A 316 -6.56 -7.34 -10.56
N ASP A 317 -7.63 -7.24 -9.77
CA ASP A 317 -8.99 -7.46 -10.24
C ASP A 317 -9.39 -6.36 -11.22
N ASN A 318 -9.06 -5.12 -10.87
CA ASN A 318 -9.29 -3.95 -11.71
C ASN A 318 -8.12 -3.62 -12.65
N LYS A 319 -7.02 -4.38 -12.57
CA LYS A 319 -5.78 -4.18 -13.34
C LYS A 319 -5.29 -2.73 -13.28
N SER A 320 -5.32 -2.15 -12.09
CA SER A 320 -5.04 -0.73 -11.88
C SER A 320 -4.07 -0.51 -10.73
N PHE A 321 -3.40 0.64 -10.77
CA PHE A 321 -2.57 1.10 -9.66
C PHE A 321 -3.43 1.98 -8.73
N VAL A 322 -3.40 1.66 -7.44
CA VAL A 322 -4.05 2.45 -6.39
C VAL A 322 -2.97 3.17 -5.61
N LYS A 323 -2.86 4.48 -5.84
CA LYS A 323 -1.94 5.33 -5.09
C LYS A 323 -2.28 5.30 -3.61
N ARG A 324 -1.31 4.89 -2.79
CA ARG A 324 -1.45 4.77 -1.35
C ARG A 324 -0.07 4.93 -0.74
N PHE A 325 0.26 6.16 -0.38
CA PHE A 325 1.52 6.47 0.26
C PHE A 325 1.65 5.68 1.57
N ASP A 326 2.73 4.90 1.70
CA ASP A 326 2.97 4.04 2.85
C ASP A 326 4.39 4.23 3.39
N ASP A 327 4.47 5.04 4.45
CA ASP A 327 5.71 5.41 5.12
C ASP A 327 6.42 4.21 5.77
N PHE A 328 5.73 3.07 5.93
CA PHE A 328 6.34 1.83 6.44
C PHE A 328 7.59 1.46 5.63
N TYR A 329 7.56 1.62 4.31
CA TYR A 329 8.65 1.23 3.39
C TYR A 329 9.81 2.23 3.28
N PHE A 330 9.83 3.30 4.09
CA PHE A 330 10.98 4.19 4.21
C PHE A 330 11.85 3.78 5.41
N LEU A 331 13.07 3.31 5.14
CA LEU A 331 14.06 2.91 6.15
C LEU A 331 13.52 1.87 7.14
N THR A 332 12.77 0.89 6.64
CA THR A 332 12.16 -0.16 7.46
C THR A 332 13.22 -1.00 8.16
N ASP A 333 12.97 -1.35 9.42
CA ASP A 333 13.87 -2.21 10.17
C ASP A 333 13.94 -3.61 9.52
N PRO A 334 15.13 -4.21 9.39
CA PRO A 334 15.31 -5.53 8.77
C PRO A 334 14.39 -6.63 9.31
N GLU A 335 14.14 -6.62 10.62
CA GLU A 335 13.30 -7.61 11.31
C GLU A 335 11.84 -7.54 10.88
N GLU A 336 11.36 -6.39 10.41
CA GLU A 336 10.02 -6.20 9.87
C GLU A 336 10.01 -6.34 8.34
N PHE A 337 11.05 -5.85 7.65
CA PHE A 337 11.13 -5.89 6.19
C PHE A 337 11.24 -7.32 5.66
N ILE A 338 11.97 -8.20 6.37
CA ILE A 338 12.12 -9.62 6.00
C ILE A 338 10.81 -10.40 5.99
N ASP A 339 9.72 -9.90 6.60
CA ASP A 339 8.43 -10.59 6.56
C ASP A 339 7.75 -10.54 5.19
N SER A 340 8.15 -9.59 4.33
CA SER A 340 7.65 -9.47 2.96
C SER A 340 8.73 -9.49 1.88
N HIS A 341 10.00 -9.22 2.20
CA HIS A 341 11.08 -9.09 1.22
C HIS A 341 12.26 -10.00 1.56
N PHE A 342 12.45 -11.06 0.78
CA PHE A 342 13.56 -11.99 0.95
C PHE A 342 14.61 -11.80 -0.15
N PRO A 343 15.80 -11.27 0.14
CA PRO A 343 16.81 -10.98 -0.87
C PRO A 343 17.47 -12.25 -1.42
N ASP A 344 17.93 -12.17 -2.67
CA ASP A 344 18.70 -13.25 -3.30
C ASP A 344 20.06 -13.47 -2.65
N GLU A 345 20.68 -12.40 -2.15
CA GLU A 345 21.93 -12.47 -1.42
C GLU A 345 21.67 -12.28 0.07
N GLU A 346 22.09 -13.27 0.87
CA GLU A 346 21.89 -13.30 2.32
C GLU A 346 22.35 -12.02 3.04
N ARG A 347 23.44 -11.40 2.58
CA ARG A 347 23.98 -10.16 3.15
C ARG A 347 22.98 -9.00 3.17
N TRP A 348 22.03 -8.98 2.24
CA TRP A 348 21.03 -7.92 2.14
C TRP A 348 19.83 -8.13 3.05
N GLN A 349 19.76 -9.24 3.79
CA GLN A 349 18.77 -9.38 4.86
C GLN A 349 19.04 -8.37 5.97
N LEU A 350 20.31 -7.99 6.19
CA LEU A 350 20.75 -7.05 7.23
C LEU A 350 20.32 -7.44 8.66
N LEU A 351 19.94 -8.70 8.87
CA LEU A 351 19.64 -9.30 10.15
C LEU A 351 20.92 -9.73 10.85
N ASP A 352 20.95 -9.63 12.18
CA ASP A 352 22.03 -10.21 13.00
C ASP A 352 22.13 -11.73 12.80
N MET A 353 20.98 -12.39 12.64
CA MET A 353 20.84 -13.81 12.33
C MET A 353 19.98 -13.96 11.07
N PRO A 354 20.60 -14.09 9.88
CA PRO A 354 19.88 -14.33 8.64
C PRO A 354 19.03 -15.59 8.71
N ILE A 355 17.86 -15.54 8.08
CA ILE A 355 16.94 -16.67 8.00
C ILE A 355 17.06 -17.37 6.65
N PRO A 356 16.88 -18.70 6.60
CA PRO A 356 16.82 -19.44 5.35
C PRO A 356 15.47 -19.21 4.63
N LEU A 357 15.42 -19.54 3.35
CA LEU A 357 14.23 -19.34 2.51
C LEU A 357 13.01 -20.10 3.05
N GLU A 358 13.21 -21.30 3.58
CA GLU A 358 12.16 -22.15 4.14
C GLU A 358 11.47 -21.50 5.34
N GLU A 359 12.24 -20.81 6.18
CA GLU A 359 11.72 -20.05 7.31
C GLU A 359 10.92 -18.84 6.82
N PHE A 360 11.40 -18.14 5.79
CA PHE A 360 10.65 -17.07 5.15
C PHE A 360 9.31 -17.56 4.58
N GLU A 361 9.30 -18.68 3.86
CA GLU A 361 8.09 -19.30 3.30
C GLU A 361 7.08 -19.71 4.40
N GLY A 362 7.58 -20.24 5.52
CA GLY A 362 6.77 -20.69 6.66
C GLY A 362 6.13 -19.57 7.49
N ARG A 363 6.66 -18.34 7.42
CA ARG A 363 6.18 -17.21 8.24
C ARG A 363 4.79 -16.72 7.85
N VAL A 364 4.03 -16.32 8.88
CA VAL A 364 2.74 -15.62 8.75
C VAL A 364 2.87 -14.39 7.87
N PHE A 365 1.97 -14.27 6.89
CA PHE A 365 1.84 -13.07 6.07
C PHE A 365 1.36 -11.90 6.94
N LYS A 366 2.08 -10.77 6.91
CA LYS A 366 1.75 -9.55 7.63
C LYS A 366 1.81 -8.37 6.67
N THR A 367 0.81 -7.49 6.72
CA THR A 367 0.81 -6.24 5.93
C THR A 367 1.61 -5.16 6.64
N SER A 368 1.99 -4.10 5.95
CA SER A 368 2.57 -2.88 6.57
C SER A 368 1.70 -2.34 7.71
N SER A 369 0.36 -2.45 7.60
CA SER A 369 -0.57 -2.02 8.63
C SER A 369 -0.42 -2.79 9.94
N PHE A 370 0.03 -4.04 9.90
CA PHE A 370 0.35 -4.82 11.10
C PHE A 370 1.43 -4.13 11.94
N PHE A 371 2.52 -3.74 11.29
CA PHE A 371 3.68 -3.11 11.94
C PHE A 371 3.38 -1.67 12.35
N THR A 372 2.77 -0.87 11.48
CA THR A 372 2.42 0.54 11.78
C THR A 372 1.45 0.66 12.96
N MET A 373 0.56 -0.33 13.18
CA MET A 373 -0.30 -0.38 14.37
C MET A 373 0.43 -0.87 15.64
N GLY A 374 1.69 -1.31 15.53
CA GLY A 374 2.45 -1.86 16.64
C GLY A 374 1.92 -3.21 17.12
N LEU A 375 1.36 -4.00 16.21
CA LEU A 375 0.92 -5.38 16.49
C LEU A 375 2.14 -6.29 16.57
N ARG A 376 2.03 -7.34 17.40
CA ARG A 376 3.04 -8.38 17.53
C ARG A 376 2.37 -9.74 17.52
N LEU A 377 2.92 -10.67 16.75
CA LEU A 377 2.43 -12.03 16.67
C LEU A 377 2.94 -12.81 17.89
N ILE A 378 2.03 -13.28 18.75
CA ILE A 378 2.39 -14.08 19.92
C ILE A 378 2.45 -15.56 19.53
N LYS A 379 1.41 -16.05 18.84
CA LYS A 379 1.36 -17.40 18.26
C LYS A 379 0.17 -17.56 17.30
N PRO A 380 0.23 -18.48 16.33
CA PRO A 380 1.41 -19.22 15.90
C PRO A 380 2.37 -18.34 15.08
N HIS A 381 3.64 -18.73 14.97
CA HIS A 381 4.64 -17.99 14.16
C HIS A 381 4.65 -18.41 12.69
N HIS A 382 4.13 -19.61 12.40
CA HIS A 382 3.93 -20.09 11.04
C HIS A 382 2.51 -19.88 10.57
N PHE A 383 2.34 -19.74 9.26
CA PHE A 383 1.03 -19.49 8.68
C PHE A 383 0.10 -20.69 8.78
N HIS A 384 0.65 -21.90 8.66
CA HIS A 384 -0.15 -23.12 8.63
C HIS A 384 -0.47 -23.58 10.06
N ILE A 385 -1.76 -23.67 10.37
CA ILE A 385 -2.23 -24.06 11.71
C ILE A 385 -2.91 -25.42 11.62
N LEU A 386 -2.29 -26.43 12.24
CA LEU A 386 -2.95 -27.70 12.47
C LEU A 386 -3.94 -27.56 13.61
N THR A 387 -5.19 -27.97 13.39
CA THR A 387 -6.21 -27.98 14.44
C THR A 387 -5.94 -29.08 15.45
N ASP A 388 -6.22 -28.80 16.72
CA ASP A 388 -6.19 -29.74 17.83
C ASP A 388 -7.64 -29.99 18.26
N ASP A 389 -8.14 -31.21 18.10
CA ASP A 389 -9.54 -31.57 18.30
C ASP A 389 -10.55 -30.64 17.58
N GLY A 390 -10.18 -30.18 16.38
CA GLY A 390 -11.00 -29.27 15.57
C GLY A 390 -10.90 -27.80 15.96
N GLU A 391 -10.02 -27.43 16.88
CA GLU A 391 -9.79 -26.06 17.32
C GLU A 391 -8.42 -25.53 16.84
N ALA A 392 -8.38 -24.26 16.42
CA ALA A 392 -7.14 -23.53 16.18
C ALA A 392 -7.12 -22.21 16.96
N ASN A 393 -5.93 -21.75 17.36
CA ASN A 393 -5.80 -20.57 18.22
C ASN A 393 -4.76 -19.60 17.68
N VAL A 394 -5.17 -18.34 17.50
CA VAL A 394 -4.29 -17.22 17.13
C VAL A 394 -4.26 -16.19 18.26
N SER A 395 -3.09 -15.62 18.53
CA SER A 395 -2.89 -14.62 19.57
C SER A 395 -1.98 -13.50 19.07
N LEU A 396 -2.46 -12.27 19.18
CA LEU A 396 -1.69 -11.06 18.87
C LEU A 396 -1.56 -10.19 20.12
N GLY A 397 -0.43 -9.52 20.26
CA GLY A 397 -0.18 -8.47 21.23
C GLY A 397 -0.21 -7.09 20.57
N PHE A 398 -0.56 -6.07 21.34
CA PHE A 398 -0.57 -4.68 20.88
C PHE A 398 -0.35 -3.72 22.05
N THR A 399 0.05 -2.48 21.73
CA THR A 399 0.35 -1.45 22.74
C THR A 399 -0.71 -0.35 22.83
N LYS A 400 -1.48 -0.14 21.75
CA LYS A 400 -2.55 0.85 21.67
C LYS A 400 -3.90 0.15 21.52
N PRO A 401 -4.99 0.66 22.13
CA PRO A 401 -6.31 0.08 21.96
C PRO A 401 -6.68 -0.10 20.49
N THR A 402 -7.04 -1.33 20.12
CA THR A 402 -7.22 -1.76 18.74
C THR A 402 -8.47 -2.63 18.66
N ILE A 403 -9.31 -2.35 17.66
CA ILE A 403 -10.49 -3.16 17.33
C ILE A 403 -10.06 -4.21 16.32
N PHE A 404 -10.53 -5.44 16.52
CA PHE A 404 -10.24 -6.58 15.66
C PHE A 404 -11.52 -7.16 15.09
N THR A 405 -11.42 -7.72 13.89
CA THR A 405 -12.36 -8.69 13.35
C THR A 405 -11.60 -9.72 12.54
N TYR A 406 -12.29 -10.75 12.07
CA TYR A 406 -11.69 -11.78 11.24
C TYR A 406 -12.67 -12.25 10.17
N GLU A 407 -12.11 -12.83 9.13
CA GLU A 407 -12.82 -13.56 8.10
C GLU A 407 -12.22 -14.95 8.01
N ILE A 408 -13.06 -15.97 7.88
CA ILE A 408 -12.66 -17.35 7.66
C ILE A 408 -13.42 -17.87 6.44
N THR A 409 -12.68 -18.41 5.48
CA THR A 409 -13.22 -18.93 4.23
C THR A 409 -12.65 -20.31 3.98
N GLN A 410 -13.49 -21.25 3.56
CA GLN A 410 -12.99 -22.56 3.13
C GLN A 410 -12.05 -22.37 1.94
N HIS A 411 -10.84 -22.92 2.04
CA HIS A 411 -9.84 -22.81 0.99
C HIS A 411 -10.35 -23.56 -0.23
N LYS A 412 -10.49 -22.84 -1.36
CA LYS A 412 -10.89 -23.44 -2.63
C LYS A 412 -9.66 -23.56 -3.51
N ASP A 413 -9.13 -24.76 -3.58
CA ASP A 413 -8.03 -25.06 -4.48
C ASP A 413 -8.55 -25.07 -5.93
N LEU A 414 -8.22 -24.03 -6.71
CA LEU A 414 -8.72 -23.82 -8.08
C LEU A 414 -8.27 -24.90 -9.06
N LEU A 415 -7.42 -25.83 -8.64
CA LEU A 415 -6.99 -26.98 -9.45
C LEU A 415 -7.99 -28.14 -9.44
N HIS A 416 -8.95 -28.22 -8.50
CA HIS A 416 -9.77 -29.44 -8.30
C HIS A 416 -11.27 -29.24 -8.04
N CYS A 417 -11.87 -28.08 -8.32
CA CYS A 417 -13.31 -27.91 -8.14
C CYS A 417 -14.03 -27.66 -9.47
N GLY A 418 -14.73 -28.72 -9.93
CA GLY A 418 -15.75 -28.60 -10.97
C GLY A 418 -16.80 -27.57 -10.59
N ALA A 419 -17.28 -26.82 -11.58
CA ALA A 419 -18.25 -25.75 -11.42
C ALA A 419 -19.57 -26.29 -10.84
N SER A 420 -19.75 -26.21 -9.53
CA SER A 420 -21.06 -26.14 -8.88
C SER A 420 -20.90 -25.74 -7.42
N GLU A 421 -21.91 -25.04 -6.90
CA GLU A 421 -22.06 -24.55 -5.53
C GLU A 421 -21.34 -23.23 -5.20
N LEU A 422 -21.82 -22.17 -5.84
CA LEU A 422 -21.95 -20.86 -5.18
C LEU A 422 -23.07 -20.99 -4.12
N LYS A 423 -22.78 -21.65 -2.99
CA LYS A 423 -23.65 -21.57 -1.81
C LYS A 423 -23.31 -20.29 -1.06
N GLU A 424 -24.36 -19.51 -0.83
CA GLU A 424 -24.39 -18.29 -0.03
C GLU A 424 -23.58 -18.46 1.25
N ALA A 425 -22.56 -17.62 1.43
CA ALA A 425 -21.82 -17.51 2.67
C ALA A 425 -22.77 -17.00 3.77
N SER A 426 -23.48 -17.93 4.39
CA SER A 426 -24.26 -17.65 5.59
C SER A 426 -23.29 -17.19 6.68
N SER A 427 -23.57 -16.03 7.26
CA SER A 427 -22.76 -15.29 8.23
C SER A 427 -22.68 -15.96 9.60
N SER A 428 -22.23 -17.21 9.65
CA SER A 428 -21.93 -17.92 10.89
C SER A 428 -20.48 -17.67 11.31
N SER A 429 -20.30 -17.01 12.45
CA SER A 429 -18.99 -16.78 13.08
C SER A 429 -18.39 -18.13 13.52
N PHE A 430 -17.44 -18.68 12.76
CA PHE A 430 -16.77 -19.96 13.07
C PHE A 430 -15.62 -19.81 14.06
N GLY A 431 -15.80 -18.94 15.06
CA GLY A 431 -14.76 -18.62 16.01
C GLY A 431 -15.21 -17.60 17.06
N LEU A 432 -14.39 -17.48 18.09
CA LEU A 432 -14.56 -16.58 19.21
C LEU A 432 -13.35 -15.66 19.31
N LEU A 433 -13.57 -14.38 19.06
CA LEU A 433 -12.57 -13.33 19.21
C LEU A 433 -12.71 -12.66 20.57
N THR A 434 -11.68 -12.78 21.39
CA THR A 434 -11.60 -12.13 22.71
C THR A 434 -10.49 -11.08 22.70
N VAL A 435 -10.81 -9.84 23.06
CA VAL A 435 -9.84 -8.75 23.14
C VAL A 435 -9.66 -8.34 24.60
N SER A 436 -8.40 -8.36 25.05
CA SER A 436 -7.94 -7.87 26.35
C SER A 436 -7.17 -6.56 26.18
N LEU A 437 -6.72 -5.94 27.28
CA LEU A 437 -6.08 -4.62 27.25
C LEU A 437 -4.84 -4.52 26.34
N ARG A 438 -4.07 -5.61 26.20
CA ARG A 438 -2.79 -5.64 25.45
C ARG A 438 -2.65 -6.82 24.50
N SER A 439 -3.71 -7.61 24.33
CA SER A 439 -3.68 -8.80 23.51
C SER A 439 -5.07 -9.17 23.01
N MET A 440 -5.13 -9.85 21.88
CA MET A 440 -6.31 -10.55 21.41
C MET A 440 -6.03 -12.05 21.34
N LYS A 441 -7.08 -12.85 21.54
CA LYS A 441 -7.11 -14.29 21.25
C LYS A 441 -8.27 -14.57 20.31
N LEU A 442 -7.98 -15.23 19.19
CA LEU A 442 -8.98 -15.75 18.25
C LEU A 442 -8.95 -17.27 18.34
N GLN A 443 -10.03 -17.84 18.84
CA GLN A 443 -10.27 -19.27 18.82
C GLN A 443 -11.12 -19.59 17.58
N LEU A 444 -10.62 -20.46 16.72
CA LEU A 444 -11.24 -20.86 15.47
C LEU A 444 -11.82 -22.27 15.64
N LEU A 445 -13.04 -22.44 15.15
CA LEU A 445 -13.81 -23.68 15.22
C LEU A 445 -14.39 -23.94 13.81
N PRO A 446 -13.58 -24.41 12.86
CA PRO A 446 -14.05 -24.69 11.51
C PRO A 446 -15.24 -25.67 11.53
N PRO A 447 -16.28 -25.45 10.71
CA PRO A 447 -17.53 -26.21 10.80
C PRO A 447 -17.42 -27.65 10.29
N ALA A 448 -16.37 -27.96 9.53
CA ALA A 448 -16.11 -29.28 8.97
C ALA A 448 -14.60 -29.47 8.76
N SER A 449 -14.18 -30.71 8.55
CA SER A 449 -12.81 -31.01 8.16
C SER A 449 -12.49 -30.40 6.79
N GLY A 450 -11.37 -29.70 6.69
CA GLY A 450 -10.92 -29.05 5.46
C GLY A 450 -9.82 -28.04 5.73
N LEU A 451 -9.35 -27.41 4.66
CA LEU A 451 -8.40 -26.30 4.72
C LEU A 451 -9.18 -24.97 4.71
N TYR A 452 -8.75 -24.00 5.51
CA TYR A 452 -9.47 -22.74 5.69
C TYR A 452 -8.50 -21.56 5.71
N ASP A 453 -8.74 -20.56 4.88
CA ASP A 453 -8.00 -19.31 4.97
C ASP A 453 -8.62 -18.41 6.03
N VAL A 454 -7.77 -17.84 6.88
CA VAL A 454 -8.17 -16.92 7.93
C VAL A 454 -7.47 -15.59 7.72
N LYS A 455 -8.25 -14.52 7.58
CA LYS A 455 -7.76 -13.14 7.50
C LYS A 455 -8.11 -12.40 8.77
N LEU A 456 -7.12 -11.77 9.39
CA LEU A 456 -7.33 -10.85 10.50
C LEU A 456 -7.37 -9.41 10.01
N PHE A 457 -8.32 -8.65 10.53
CA PHE A 457 -8.46 -7.22 10.27
C PHE A 457 -8.38 -6.45 11.57
N ALA A 458 -7.73 -5.28 11.53
CA ALA A 458 -7.57 -4.44 12.70
C ALA A 458 -7.69 -2.95 12.35
N ARG A 459 -7.96 -2.15 13.37
CA ARG A 459 -7.99 -0.68 13.28
C ARG A 459 -7.75 -0.09 14.68
N PRO A 460 -7.03 1.03 14.83
CA PRO A 460 -6.98 1.75 16.09
C PRO A 460 -8.38 2.11 16.58
N GLU A 461 -8.66 1.96 17.87
CA GLU A 461 -10.00 2.17 18.44
C GLU A 461 -10.55 3.58 18.16
N THR A 462 -9.67 4.59 18.18
CA THR A 462 -10.02 5.99 17.97
C THR A 462 -10.20 6.38 16.51
N ALA A 463 -9.83 5.53 15.55
CA ALA A 463 -9.92 5.84 14.13
C ALA A 463 -11.35 5.64 13.62
N THR A 464 -11.78 6.45 12.65
CA THR A 464 -13.08 6.32 11.97
C THR A 464 -13.00 5.57 10.65
N THR A 465 -11.79 5.22 10.20
CA THR A 465 -11.51 4.49 8.96
C THR A 465 -12.09 3.07 8.97
N PRO A 466 -12.22 2.38 7.85
CA PRO A 466 -12.55 0.96 7.84
C PRO A 466 -11.48 0.10 8.54
N LEU A 467 -11.86 -1.12 8.96
CA LEU A 467 -10.93 -2.16 9.36
C LEU A 467 -10.03 -2.53 8.17
N VAL A 468 -8.74 -2.72 8.41
CA VAL A 468 -7.77 -3.07 7.37
C VAL A 468 -7.18 -4.45 7.63
N TRP A 469 -6.91 -5.18 6.55
CA TRP A 469 -6.27 -6.50 6.63
C TRP A 469 -4.85 -6.37 7.19
N VAL A 470 -4.55 -7.16 8.22
CA VAL A 470 -3.26 -7.11 8.92
C VAL A 470 -2.42 -8.37 8.79
N CYS A 471 -3.02 -9.56 8.81
CA CYS A 471 -2.29 -10.81 8.61
C CYS A 471 -3.21 -11.97 8.20
N SER A 472 -2.61 -13.07 7.74
CA SER A 472 -3.33 -14.27 7.31
C SER A 472 -2.69 -15.59 7.74
N PHE A 473 -3.54 -16.60 7.90
CA PHE A 473 -3.21 -17.98 8.25
C PHE A 473 -3.99 -18.95 7.36
N THR A 474 -3.57 -20.22 7.34
CA THR A 474 -4.20 -21.31 6.57
C THR A 474 -4.32 -22.60 7.38
#